data_AF-A0A820LES8-F1
#
_entry.id   AF-A0A820LES8-F1
#
_cell.length_a   1.000
_cell.length_b   1.000
_cell.length_c   1.000
_cell.angle_alpha   90.00
_cell.angle_beta   90.00
_cell.angle_gamma   90.00
#
_symmetry.space_group_name_H-M   'P 1'
#
loop_
_entity.id
_entity.type
_entity.pdbx_description
1 polymer ?
#
loop_
_entity_poly.entity_id
_entity_poly.type
_entity_poly.pdbx_seq_one_letter_code
_entity_poly.pdbx_strand_id
1 'polypeptide(L)'
;FTQAADAYEQLVQISPEIDDYKFAFGQSLYKCGLNDEALRVLNQIEQPSLMNNVRKLQAAICYAKEDTKASQTYIDQCNDDDPDTVINTGCVLYKEGKYDEALKCFTKAQQLTGYNSKVWYNIALCIMN
;
A
#
# COMPACT_ATOMS: atom_id res chain seq x y z
N PHE A 1 13.96 10.49 -1.70
CA PHE A 1 13.65 9.05 -1.75
C PHE A 1 14.75 8.25 -2.45
N THR A 2 15.33 8.74 -3.55
CA THR A 2 16.46 8.05 -4.23
C THR A 2 17.65 7.76 -3.31
N GLN A 3 18.17 8.78 -2.60
CA GLN A 3 19.27 8.57 -1.63
C GLN A 3 18.93 7.57 -0.52
N ALA A 4 17.65 7.48 -0.13
CA ALA A 4 17.22 6.49 0.85
C ALA A 4 17.16 5.09 0.24
N ALA A 5 16.72 4.96 -1.01
CA ALA A 5 16.77 3.70 -1.75
C ALA A 5 18.21 3.20 -1.88
N ASP A 6 19.15 4.06 -2.26
CA ASP A 6 20.58 3.70 -2.38
C ASP A 6 21.17 3.24 -1.04
N ALA A 7 20.84 3.93 0.06
CA ALA A 7 21.29 3.56 1.39
C ALA A 7 20.71 2.22 1.86
N TYR A 8 19.40 2.00 1.66
CA TYR A 8 18.77 0.73 2.02
C TYR A 8 19.20 -0.42 1.12
N GLU A 9 19.54 -0.17 -0.15
CA GLU A 9 20.15 -1.18 -1.02
C GLU A 9 21.46 -1.69 -0.43
N GLN A 10 22.33 -0.79 0.03
CA GLN A 10 23.59 -1.18 0.69
C GLN A 10 23.34 -1.97 1.99
N LEU A 11 22.35 -1.57 2.79
CA LEU A 11 21.98 -2.30 4.00
C LEU A 11 21.49 -3.72 3.70
N VAL A 12 20.68 -3.89 2.66
CA VAL A 12 20.22 -5.22 2.21
C VAL A 12 21.37 -6.06 1.66
N GLN A 13 22.39 -5.45 1.02
CA GLN A 13 23.57 -6.17 0.56
C GLN A 13 24.46 -6.67 1.72
N ILE A 14 24.59 -5.88 2.79
CA ILE A 14 25.44 -6.21 3.94
C ILE A 14 24.73 -7.16 4.92
N SER A 15 23.40 -7.00 5.08
CA SER A 15 22.57 -7.76 6.02
C SER A 15 21.27 -8.23 5.34
N PRO A 16 21.35 -9.19 4.39
CA PRO A 16 20.20 -9.66 3.62
C PRO A 16 19.14 -10.42 4.45
N GLU A 17 19.46 -10.79 5.67
CA GLU A 17 18.57 -11.47 6.62
C GLU A 17 17.61 -10.53 7.34
N ILE A 18 17.85 -9.21 7.30
CA ILE A 18 17.03 -8.22 8.02
C ILE A 18 15.91 -7.72 7.11
N ASP A 19 14.73 -8.30 7.29
CA ASP A 19 13.55 -7.97 6.47
C ASP A 19 13.05 -6.53 6.66
N ASP A 20 13.31 -5.88 7.79
CA ASP A 20 13.02 -4.45 7.99
C ASP A 20 13.78 -3.56 6.99
N TYR A 21 15.02 -3.92 6.63
CA TYR A 21 15.80 -3.18 5.63
C TYR A 21 15.22 -3.38 4.23
N LYS A 22 14.80 -4.61 3.90
CA LYS A 22 14.09 -4.89 2.64
C LYS A 22 12.78 -4.13 2.56
N PHE A 23 12.03 -4.07 3.66
CA PHE A 23 10.76 -3.36 3.70
C PHE A 23 10.96 -1.86 3.44
N ALA A 24 11.91 -1.24 4.14
CA ALA A 24 12.25 0.17 3.95
C ALA A 24 12.84 0.45 2.54
N PHE A 25 13.58 -0.51 1.98
CA PHE A 25 14.05 -0.44 0.60
C PHE A 25 12.88 -0.45 -0.39
N GLY A 26 11.95 -1.40 -0.26
CA GLY A 26 10.75 -1.49 -1.09
C GLY A 26 9.87 -0.24 -0.99
N GLN A 27 9.71 0.33 0.20
CA GLN A 27 9.03 1.62 0.39
C GLN A 27 9.73 2.75 -0.36
N SER A 28 11.07 2.82 -0.28
CA SER A 28 11.85 3.86 -0.94
C SER A 28 11.79 3.75 -2.46
N LEU A 29 11.84 2.53 -3.00
CA LEU A 29 11.66 2.24 -4.44
C LEU A 29 10.27 2.67 -4.93
N TYR A 30 9.21 2.32 -4.20
CA TYR A 30 7.85 2.75 -4.53
C TYR A 30 7.73 4.28 -4.57
N LYS A 31 8.31 4.98 -3.59
CA LYS A 31 8.32 6.45 -3.57
C LYS A 31 9.14 7.08 -4.71
N CYS A 32 10.04 6.32 -5.33
CA CYS A 32 10.76 6.72 -6.54
C CYS A 32 10.00 6.35 -7.83
N GLY A 33 8.84 5.71 -7.75
CA GLY A 33 8.08 5.22 -8.91
C GLY A 33 8.62 3.91 -9.51
N LEU A 34 9.61 3.28 -8.86
CA LEU A 34 10.23 2.03 -9.28
C LEU A 34 9.39 0.84 -8.77
N ASN A 35 8.19 0.71 -9.35
CA ASN A 35 7.15 -0.18 -8.85
C ASN A 35 7.52 -1.67 -8.98
N ASP A 36 8.15 -2.07 -10.08
CA ASP A 36 8.53 -3.47 -10.33
C ASP A 36 9.69 -3.91 -9.42
N GLU A 37 10.67 -3.04 -9.23
CA GLU A 37 11.76 -3.25 -8.29
C GLU A 37 11.26 -3.32 -6.85
N ALA A 38 10.31 -2.45 -6.47
CA ALA A 38 9.69 -2.49 -5.16
C ALA A 38 9.01 -3.83 -4.90
N LEU A 39 8.16 -4.31 -5.83
CA LEU A 39 7.50 -5.62 -5.70
C LEU A 39 8.50 -6.77 -5.59
N ARG A 40 9.58 -6.75 -6.39
CA ARG A 40 10.64 -7.77 -6.35
C ARG A 40 11.32 -7.86 -4.99
N VAL A 41 11.58 -6.72 -4.33
CA VAL A 41 12.17 -6.68 -2.98
C VAL A 41 11.16 -7.14 -1.93
N LEU A 42 9.91 -6.64 -2.01
CA LEU A 42 8.85 -6.98 -1.07
C LEU A 42 8.50 -8.47 -1.07
N ASN A 43 8.58 -9.13 -2.22
CA ASN A 43 8.35 -10.58 -2.35
C ASN A 43 9.43 -11.45 -1.67
N GLN A 44 10.54 -10.87 -1.21
CA GLN A 44 11.60 -11.57 -0.48
C GLN A 44 11.47 -11.47 1.04
N ILE A 45 10.40 -10.84 1.52
CA ILE A 45 10.10 -10.69 2.95
C ILE A 45 9.14 -11.79 3.35
N GLU A 46 9.52 -12.56 4.37
CA GLU A 46 8.70 -13.67 4.90
C GLU A 46 8.37 -13.47 6.38
N GLN A 47 9.00 -12.48 7.04
CA GLN A 47 8.78 -12.20 8.46
C GLN A 47 7.30 -11.95 8.78
N PRO A 48 6.65 -12.80 9.60
CA PRO A 48 5.20 -12.71 9.84
C PRO A 48 4.72 -11.36 10.37
N SER A 49 5.53 -10.71 11.23
CA SER A 49 5.18 -9.40 11.80
C SER A 49 5.15 -8.27 10.77
N LEU A 50 5.84 -8.42 9.63
CA LEU A 50 5.85 -7.43 8.55
C LEU A 50 4.82 -7.72 7.46
N MET A 51 4.29 -8.95 7.38
CA MET A 51 3.49 -9.38 6.23
C MET A 51 2.25 -8.54 5.95
N ASN A 52 1.55 -8.05 7.00
CA ASN A 52 0.42 -7.15 6.79
C ASN A 52 0.88 -5.84 6.12
N ASN A 53 1.98 -5.24 6.57
CA ASN A 53 2.52 -4.02 5.97
C ASN A 53 3.04 -4.24 4.55
N VAL A 54 3.69 -5.38 4.30
CA VAL A 54 4.16 -5.79 2.97
C VAL A 54 2.98 -5.88 1.99
N ARG A 55 1.92 -6.60 2.35
CA ARG A 55 0.73 -6.79 1.50
C ARG A 55 -0.01 -5.49 1.22
N LYS A 56 -0.16 -4.61 2.22
CA LYS A 56 -0.77 -3.28 2.03
C LYS A 56 0.02 -2.44 1.03
N LEU A 57 1.35 -2.52 1.07
CA LEU A 57 2.20 -1.82 0.11
C LEU A 57 2.16 -2.45 -1.29
N GLN A 58 2.18 -3.79 -1.38
CA GLN A 58 2.01 -4.51 -2.65
C GLN A 58 0.66 -4.17 -3.31
N ALA A 59 -0.43 -4.13 -2.54
CA ALA A 59 -1.74 -3.70 -3.03
C ALA A 59 -1.70 -2.28 -3.61
N ALA A 60 -1.13 -1.33 -2.87
CA ALA A 60 -1.00 0.05 -3.34
C ALA A 60 -0.15 0.17 -4.63
N ILE A 61 0.93 -0.62 -4.74
CA ILE A 61 1.77 -0.66 -5.95
C ILE A 61 0.99 -1.26 -7.13
N CYS A 62 0.28 -2.37 -6.94
CA CYS A 62 -0.56 -2.98 -7.98
C CYS A 62 -1.66 -2.03 -8.45
N TYR A 63 -2.32 -1.33 -7.52
CA TYR A 63 -3.29 -0.30 -7.85
C TYR A 63 -2.67 0.84 -8.68
N ALA A 64 -1.48 1.31 -8.32
CA ALA A 64 -0.76 2.35 -9.07
C ALA A 64 -0.34 1.88 -10.48
N LYS A 65 -0.15 0.57 -10.68
CA LYS A 65 0.10 -0.07 -11.98
C LYS A 65 -1.19 -0.40 -12.76
N GLU A 66 -2.35 0.01 -12.26
CA GLU A 66 -3.68 -0.30 -12.81
C GLU A 66 -4.04 -1.80 -12.81
N ASP A 67 -3.35 -2.62 -12.00
CA ASP A 67 -3.69 -4.02 -11.78
C ASP A 67 -4.58 -4.16 -10.54
N THR A 68 -5.86 -3.84 -10.71
CA THR A 68 -6.86 -3.89 -9.63
C THR A 68 -7.09 -5.31 -9.11
N LYS A 69 -6.92 -6.33 -9.97
CA LYS A 69 -7.07 -7.74 -9.58
C LYS A 69 -5.95 -8.20 -8.65
N ALA A 70 -4.70 -7.88 -8.98
CA ALA A 70 -3.58 -8.16 -8.09
C ALA A 70 -3.69 -7.34 -6.80
N SER A 71 -4.11 -6.08 -6.89
CA SER A 71 -4.38 -5.25 -5.71
C SER A 71 -5.39 -5.91 -4.78
N GLN A 72 -6.52 -6.38 -5.30
CA GLN A 72 -7.54 -7.07 -4.51
C GLN A 72 -6.99 -8.34 -3.86
N THR A 73 -6.20 -9.14 -4.59
CA THR A 73 -5.59 -10.37 -4.07
C THR A 73 -4.71 -10.12 -2.84
N TYR A 74 -4.00 -9.00 -2.79
CA TYR A 74 -3.20 -8.61 -1.62
C TYR A 74 -4.06 -8.05 -0.48
N ILE A 75 -5.10 -7.27 -0.80
CA ILE A 75 -6.06 -6.74 0.18
C ILE A 75 -6.74 -7.88 0.95
N ASP A 76 -7.17 -8.93 0.25
CA ASP A 76 -7.86 -10.10 0.85
C ASP A 76 -7.01 -10.87 1.88
N GLN A 77 -5.71 -10.60 1.95
CA GLN A 77 -4.75 -11.20 2.88
C GLN A 77 -4.32 -10.27 4.02
N CYS A 78 -4.92 -9.08 4.10
CA CYS A 78 -4.65 -8.07 5.11
C CYS A 78 -5.70 -8.09 6.23
N ASN A 79 -5.44 -7.36 7.31
CA ASN A 79 -6.41 -7.18 8.38
C ASN A 79 -7.48 -6.15 7.98
N ASP A 80 -8.77 -6.51 8.12
CA ASP A 80 -9.93 -5.69 7.71
C ASP A 80 -10.15 -4.41 8.53
N ASP A 81 -9.52 -4.32 9.71
CA ASP A 81 -9.57 -3.14 10.60
C ASP A 81 -8.30 -2.30 10.55
N ASP A 82 -7.37 -2.62 9.66
CA ASP A 82 -6.22 -1.75 9.38
C ASP A 82 -6.65 -0.59 8.46
N PRO A 83 -6.36 0.67 8.81
CA PRO A 83 -6.81 1.81 8.03
C PRO A 83 -6.31 1.83 6.59
N ASP A 84 -5.06 1.42 6.33
CA ASP A 84 -4.52 1.42 4.97
C ASP A 84 -5.16 0.31 4.13
N THR A 85 -5.50 -0.84 4.74
CA THR A 85 -6.28 -1.89 4.06
C THR A 85 -7.64 -1.33 3.64
N VAL A 86 -8.36 -0.69 4.55
CA VAL A 86 -9.68 -0.09 4.27
C VAL A 86 -9.57 0.99 3.18
N ILE A 87 -8.52 1.80 3.19
CA ILE A 87 -8.25 2.79 2.14
C ILE A 87 -8.00 2.11 0.79
N ASN A 88 -7.16 1.07 0.76
CA ASN A 88 -6.85 0.33 -0.47
C ASN A 88 -8.10 -0.32 -1.06
N THR A 89 -8.98 -0.91 -0.24
CA THR A 89 -10.28 -1.43 -0.67
C THR A 89 -11.14 -0.32 -1.29
N GLY A 90 -11.23 0.83 -0.62
CA GLY A 90 -11.96 1.99 -1.16
C GLY A 90 -11.42 2.47 -2.50
N CYS A 91 -10.09 2.48 -2.68
CA CYS A 91 -9.46 2.83 -3.94
C CYS A 91 -9.84 1.86 -5.07
N VAL A 92 -9.80 0.55 -4.81
CA VAL A 92 -10.20 -0.47 -5.81
C VAL A 92 -11.68 -0.30 -6.18
N LEU A 93 -12.57 -0.19 -5.20
CA LEU A 93 -14.01 0.03 -5.43
C LEU A 93 -14.29 1.30 -6.24
N TYR A 94 -13.55 2.38 -5.96
CA TYR A 94 -13.67 3.63 -6.72
C TYR A 94 -13.26 3.44 -8.19
N LYS A 95 -12.17 2.72 -8.47
CA LYS A 95 -11.75 2.39 -9.85
C LYS A 95 -12.76 1.51 -10.58
N GLU A 96 -13.49 0.67 -9.85
CA GLU A 96 -14.59 -0.16 -10.38
C GLU A 96 -15.90 0.61 -10.58
N GLY A 97 -15.95 1.91 -10.23
CA GLY A 97 -17.16 2.74 -10.34
C GLY A 97 -18.17 2.53 -9.21
N LYS A 98 -17.79 1.82 -8.14
CA LYS A 98 -18.65 1.54 -6.98
C LYS A 98 -18.48 2.63 -5.92
N TYR A 99 -18.90 3.84 -6.26
CA TYR A 99 -18.60 5.05 -5.48
C TYR A 99 -19.21 5.03 -4.06
N ASP A 100 -20.44 4.54 -3.91
CA ASP A 100 -21.11 4.43 -2.60
C ASP A 100 -20.37 3.49 -1.63
N GLU A 101 -19.81 2.40 -2.15
CA GLU A 101 -19.08 1.41 -1.36
C GLU A 101 -17.69 1.94 -1.02
N ALA A 102 -17.02 2.60 -1.98
CA ALA A 102 -15.77 3.31 -1.73
C ALA A 102 -15.93 4.40 -0.66
N LEU A 103 -17.04 5.15 -0.68
CA LEU A 103 -17.35 6.19 0.32
C LEU A 103 -17.46 5.58 1.73
N LYS A 104 -18.10 4.42 1.87
CA LYS A 104 -18.18 3.70 3.16
C LYS A 104 -16.78 3.32 3.66
N CYS A 105 -15.92 2.81 2.77
CA CYS A 105 -14.53 2.51 3.12
C CYS A 105 -13.77 3.75 3.59
N PHE A 106 -13.78 4.85 2.83
CA PHE A 106 -13.05 6.05 3.21
C PHE A 106 -13.60 6.71 4.49
N THR A 107 -14.91 6.62 4.73
CA THR A 107 -15.53 7.06 5.98
C THR A 107 -15.07 6.21 7.16
N LYS A 108 -15.02 4.87 7.01
CA LYS A 108 -14.46 3.97 8.04
C LYS A 108 -12.98 4.33 8.32
N ALA A 109 -12.18 4.55 7.29
CA ALA A 109 -10.77 4.94 7.45
C ALA A 109 -10.61 6.29 8.18
N GLN A 110 -11.48 7.26 7.90
CA GLN A 110 -11.52 8.56 8.60
C GLN A 110 -11.85 8.39 10.09
N GLN A 111 -12.76 7.48 10.45
CA GLN A 111 -13.07 7.18 11.85
C GLN A 111 -11.89 6.52 12.58
N LEU A 112 -11.14 5.65 11.90
CA LEU A 112 -9.99 4.95 12.49
C LEU A 112 -8.74 5.84 12.65
N THR A 113 -8.53 6.80 11.74
CA THR A 113 -7.29 7.60 11.69
C THR A 113 -7.45 9.05 12.15
N GLY A 114 -8.69 9.52 12.33
CA GLY A 114 -8.97 10.93 12.56
C GLY A 114 -8.79 11.77 11.30
N TYR A 115 -8.27 12.99 11.44
CA TYR A 115 -8.09 13.88 10.29
C TYR A 115 -6.91 13.45 9.41
N ASN A 116 -7.20 13.08 8.16
CA ASN A 116 -6.22 12.79 7.12
C ASN A 116 -6.68 13.40 5.78
N SER A 117 -5.91 14.37 5.27
CA SER A 117 -6.29 15.11 4.06
C SER A 117 -6.46 14.22 2.82
N LYS A 118 -5.71 13.11 2.72
CA LYS A 118 -5.85 12.16 1.60
C LYS A 118 -7.17 11.40 1.64
N VAL A 119 -7.60 11.00 2.84
CA VAL A 119 -8.88 10.31 3.04
C VAL A 119 -10.03 11.25 2.72
N TRP A 120 -9.97 12.50 3.18
CA TRP A 120 -10.97 13.52 2.85
C TRP A 120 -11.04 13.84 1.36
N TYR A 121 -9.90 13.87 0.67
CA TYR A 121 -9.87 14.03 -0.79
C TYR A 121 -10.60 12.88 -1.49
N ASN A 122 -10.35 11.63 -1.08
CA ASN A 122 -11.04 10.47 -1.64
C ASN A 122 -12.55 10.47 -1.35
N ILE A 123 -12.96 10.89 -0.15
CA ILE A 123 -14.38 11.10 0.19
C ILE A 123 -15.01 12.11 -0.77
N ALA A 124 -14.36 13.24 -0.99
CA ALA A 124 -14.87 14.27 -1.91
C ALA A 124 -15.00 13.74 -3.35
N LEU A 125 -14.03 12.95 -3.82
CA LEU A 125 -14.11 12.30 -5.13
C LEU A 125 -15.31 11.35 -5.24
N CYS A 126 -15.57 10.54 -4.22
CA CYS A 126 -16.74 9.65 -4.19
C CYS A 126 -18.07 10.41 -4.22
N ILE A 127 -18.15 11.61 -3.62
CA ILE A 127 -19.39 12.41 -3.61
C ILE A 127 -19.61 13.10 -4.96
N MET A 128 -18.53 13.36 -5.71
CA MET A 128 -18.59 14.07 -6.99
C MET A 128 -18.99 13.17 -8.17
N ASN A 129 -18.76 11.86 -8.07
CA ASN A 129 -19.07 10.88 -9.12
C ASN A 129 -20.30 10.06 -8.75
#